data_AF-A0A7C5HA90-F1
#
_entry.id   AF-A0A7C5HA90-F1
#
_cell.length_a   1.000
_cell.length_b   1.000
_cell.length_c   1.000
_cell.angle_alpha   90.00
_cell.angle_beta   90.00
_cell.angle_gamma   90.00
#
_symmetry.space_group_name_H-M   'P 1'
#
loop_
_entity.id
_entity.type
_entity.pdbx_description
1 polymer ?
#
loop_
_entity_poly.entity_id
_entity_poly.type
_entity_poly.pdbx_seq_one_letter_code
_entity_poly.pdbx_strand_id
1 'polypeptide(L)'
;QHLTGPLGILRIYYALFESEHGWRHAIWFSVILNVNLAILNLLPLPVLDGGHILLALIERFRRRPLGTKTLTLIQNAFAAIIILFLLYVSFFDIQDWFPRKKDKHIEIKFSAPETPTSSAPSP
;
A
#
# COMPACT_ATOMS: atom_id res chain seq x y z
N GLN A 1 -0.68 7.91 8.28
CA GLN A 1 -1.00 7.78 6.84
C GLN A 1 -0.93 6.30 6.52
N HIS A 2 -2.08 5.65 6.31
CA HIS A 2 -2.10 4.22 6.03
C HIS A 2 -1.62 4.03 4.59
N LEU A 3 -0.46 3.39 4.42
CA LEU A 3 -0.04 2.87 3.13
C LEU A 3 -1.00 1.72 2.81
N THR A 4 -1.93 1.95 1.88
CA THR A 4 -2.87 0.91 1.44
C THR A 4 -2.06 -0.21 0.78
N GLY A 5 -1.85 -1.30 1.52
CA GLY A 5 -1.19 -2.49 1.01
C GLY A 5 -2.05 -3.23 -0.03
N PRO A 6 -1.53 -4.34 -0.60
CA PRO A 6 -2.27 -5.21 -1.52
C PRO A 6 -3.64 -5.64 -0.99
N LEU A 7 -3.76 -5.93 0.31
CA LEU A 7 -5.02 -6.31 0.94
C LEU A 7 -5.96 -5.12 1.15
N GLY A 8 -5.41 -3.91 1.36
CA GLY A 8 -6.19 -2.68 1.41
C GLY A 8 -6.89 -2.37 0.09
N ILE A 9 -6.25 -2.68 -1.04
CA ILE A 9 -6.86 -2.55 -2.39
C ILE A 9 -8.05 -3.52 -2.54
N LEU A 10 -7.91 -4.77 -2.06
CA LEU A 10 -9.03 -5.72 -2.05
C LEU A 10 -10.20 -5.20 -1.21
N ARG A 11 -9.94 -4.63 -0.03
CA ARG A 11 -10.98 -4.05 0.84
C ARG A 11 -11.72 -2.91 0.14
N ILE A 12 -11.00 -2.02 -0.54
CA ILE A 12 -11.62 -0.95 -1.33
C ILE A 12 -12.54 -1.57 -2.37
N TYR A 13 -12.07 -2.59 -3.09
CA TYR A 13 -12.91 -3.31 -4.06
C TYR A 13 -14.19 -3.86 -3.41
N TYR A 14 -14.09 -4.61 -2.31
CA TYR A 14 -15.26 -5.13 -1.58
C TYR A 14 -16.24 -4.03 -1.15
N ALA A 15 -15.74 -2.92 -0.59
CA ALA A 15 -16.58 -1.80 -0.18
C ALA A 15 -17.29 -1.13 -1.37
N LEU A 16 -16.66 -1.07 -2.54
CA LEU A 16 -17.31 -0.55 -3.74
C LEU A 16 -18.48 -1.47 -4.18
N PHE A 17 -18.33 -2.79 -4.10
CA PHE A 17 -19.37 -3.75 -4.52
C PHE A 17 -20.62 -3.76 -3.63
N GLU A 18 -20.54 -3.31 -2.38
CA GLU A 18 -21.70 -3.23 -1.47
C GLU A 18 -22.68 -2.10 -1.85
N SER A 19 -22.28 -1.17 -2.72
CA SER A 19 -23.15 -0.08 -3.16
C SER A 19 -24.10 -0.50 -4.31
N GLU A 20 -25.31 0.07 -4.33
CA GLU A 20 -26.33 -0.13 -5.39
C GLU A 20 -25.82 0.14 -6.82
N HIS A 21 -24.74 0.92 -6.96
CA HIS A 21 -24.05 1.20 -8.23
C HIS A 21 -22.58 0.77 -8.22
N GLY A 22 -22.27 -0.28 -7.45
CA GLY A 22 -20.90 -0.72 -7.17
C GLY A 22 -20.14 -1.17 -8.41
N TRP A 23 -20.82 -1.81 -9.36
CA TRP A 23 -20.21 -2.27 -10.61
C TRP A 23 -19.61 -1.12 -11.43
N ARG A 24 -20.28 0.05 -11.49
CA ARG A 24 -19.78 1.22 -12.25
C ARG A 24 -18.53 1.81 -11.60
N HIS A 25 -18.52 1.89 -10.27
CA HIS A 25 -17.36 2.36 -9.52
C HIS A 25 -16.19 1.37 -9.58
N ALA A 26 -16.47 0.07 -9.54
CA ALA A 26 -15.46 -0.98 -9.66
C ALA A 26 -14.76 -0.95 -11.03
N ILE A 27 -15.51 -0.74 -12.12
CA ILE A 27 -14.92 -0.56 -13.46
C ILE A 27 -14.05 0.69 -13.49
N TRP A 28 -14.54 1.83 -12.99
CA TRP A 28 -13.75 3.07 -12.98
C TRP A 28 -12.46 2.93 -12.17
N PHE A 29 -12.53 2.34 -10.98
CA PHE A 29 -11.36 2.04 -10.14
C PHE A 29 -10.40 1.08 -10.84
N SER A 30 -10.92 0.02 -11.46
CA SER A 30 -10.14 -0.95 -12.22
C SER A 30 -9.42 -0.30 -13.41
N VAL A 31 -10.06 0.61 -14.14
CA VAL A 31 -9.43 1.36 -15.23
C VAL A 31 -8.25 2.17 -14.72
N ILE A 32 -8.43 2.93 -13.63
CA ILE A 32 -7.36 3.75 -13.05
C ILE A 32 -6.22 2.88 -12.52
N LEU A 33 -6.54 1.79 -11.83
CA LEU A 33 -5.55 0.85 -11.31
C LEU A 33 -4.74 0.21 -12.44
N ASN A 34 -5.40 -0.24 -13.51
CA ASN A 34 -4.73 -0.81 -14.68
C ASN A 34 -3.89 0.21 -15.43
N VAL A 35 -4.35 1.46 -15.59
CA VAL A 35 -3.55 2.53 -16.21
C VAL A 35 -2.29 2.81 -15.40
N ASN A 36 -2.41 2.91 -14.07
CA ASN A 36 -1.24 3.08 -13.21
C ASN A 36 -0.28 1.89 -13.31
N LEU A 37 -0.81 0.66 -13.34
CA LEU A 37 0.01 -0.55 -13.51
C LEU A 37 0.70 -0.58 -14.88
N ALA A 38 0.02 -0.15 -15.95
CA ALA A 38 0.60 -0.05 -17.28
C ALA A 38 1.74 0.97 -17.33
N ILE A 39 1.58 2.13 -16.69
CA ILE A 39 2.64 3.15 -16.58
C ILE A 39 3.83 2.60 -15.79
N LEU A 40 3.58 1.93 -14.65
CA LEU A 40 4.63 1.29 -13.87
C LEU A 40 5.34 0.20 -14.67
N ASN A 41 4.61 -0.64 -15.41
CA ASN A 41 5.17 -1.69 -16.26
C ASN A 41 6.03 -1.17 -17.41
N LEU A 42 5.85 0.09 -17.81
CA LEU A 42 6.68 0.76 -18.82
C LEU A 42 8.01 1.30 -18.25
N LEU A 43 8.15 1.34 -16.91
CA LEU A 43 9.40 1.75 -16.29
C LEU A 43 10.53 0.77 -16.64
N PRO A 44 11.79 1.24 -16.68
CA PRO A 44 12.95 0.43 -17.00
C PRO A 44 13.38 -0.48 -15.84
N LEU A 45 12.43 -1.22 -15.25
CA LEU A 45 12.68 -2.18 -14.19
C LEU A 45 12.92 -3.55 -14.82
N PRO A 46 14.02 -4.27 -14.48
CA PRO A 46 14.39 -5.52 -15.14
C PRO A 46 13.29 -6.59 -15.21
N VAL A 47 12.40 -6.63 -14.21
CA VAL A 47 11.31 -7.62 -14.06
C VAL A 47 10.05 -7.26 -14.86
N LEU A 48 9.91 -5.99 -15.22
CA LEU A 48 8.75 -5.48 -15.93
C LEU A 48 9.01 -5.46 -17.44
N ASP A 49 7.93 -5.44 -18.23
CA ASP A 49 8.00 -5.44 -19.70
C ASP A 49 8.86 -4.29 -20.24
N GLY A 50 8.81 -3.11 -19.61
CA GLY A 50 9.64 -1.95 -19.95
C GLY A 50 11.14 -2.16 -19.78
N GLY A 51 11.57 -3.05 -18.87
CA GLY A 51 12.98 -3.41 -18.69
C GLY A 51 13.55 -4.15 -19.89
N HIS A 52 12.81 -5.12 -20.44
CA HIS A 52 13.20 -5.84 -21.65
C HIS A 52 13.29 -4.90 -22.86
N ILE A 53 12.31 -3.99 -23.01
CA ILE A 53 12.30 -2.99 -24.08
C ILE A 53 13.52 -2.08 -23.97
N LEU A 54 13.84 -1.58 -22.77
CA LEU A 54 15.01 -0.74 -22.57
C LEU A 54 16.32 -1.48 -22.86
N LEU A 55 16.46 -2.73 -22.41
CA LEU A 55 17.67 -3.52 -22.64
C LEU A 55 17.86 -3.80 -24.13
N ALA A 56 16.80 -4.13 -24.86
CA ALA A 56 16.84 -4.28 -26.32
C ALA A 56 17.21 -2.95 -27.01
N LEU A 57 16.73 -1.81 -26.50
CA LEU A 57 17.09 -0.49 -27.02
C LEU A 57 18.57 -0.16 -26.77
N ILE A 58 19.07 -0.45 -25.56
CA ILE A 58 20.48 -0.28 -25.20
C ILE A 58 21.36 -1.20 -26.05
N GLU A 59 20.95 -2.44 -26.27
CA GLU A 59 21.68 -3.39 -27.11
C GLU A 59 21.74 -2.92 -28.57
N ARG A 60 20.64 -2.38 -29.11
CA ARG A 60 20.61 -1.76 -30.44
C ARG A 60 21.59 -0.60 -30.56
N PHE A 61 21.74 0.20 -29.49
CA PHE A 61 22.68 1.33 -29.46
C PHE A 61 24.14 0.88 -29.25
N ARG A 62 24.35 -0.13 -28.39
CA ARG A 62 25.68 -0.60 -27.95
C ARG A 62 26.29 -1.66 -28.88
N ARG A 63 25.50 -2.23 -29.80
CA ARG A 63 25.89 -3.28 -30.78
C ARG A 63 26.60 -4.49 -30.18
N ARG A 64 26.47 -4.72 -28.87
CA ARG A 64 27.11 -5.83 -28.16
C ARG A 64 26.05 -6.57 -27.34
N PRO A 65 25.91 -7.89 -27.53
CA PRO A 65 24.92 -8.66 -26.81
C PRO A 65 25.22 -8.66 -25.32
N LEU A 66 24.18 -8.38 -24.53
CA LEU A 66 24.22 -8.57 -23.09
C LEU A 66 24.24 -10.08 -22.80
N GLY A 67 25.05 -10.50 -21.82
CA GLY A 67 25.07 -11.89 -21.40
C GLY A 67 23.69 -12.34 -20.92
N THR A 68 23.05 -13.23 -21.66
CA THR A 68 21.70 -13.73 -21.34
C THR A 68 21.62 -14.33 -19.94
N LYS A 69 22.67 -15.05 -19.54
CA LYS A 69 22.78 -15.68 -18.22
C LYS A 69 22.77 -14.67 -17.06
N THR A 70 23.51 -13.57 -17.17
CA THR A 70 23.55 -12.54 -16.11
C THR A 70 22.25 -11.76 -16.06
N LEU A 71 21.63 -11.50 -17.21
CA LEU A 71 20.34 -10.82 -17.28
C LEU A 71 19.24 -11.65 -16.61
N THR A 72 19.13 -12.94 -16.93
CA THR A 72 18.14 -13.84 -16.31
C THR A 72 18.36 -13.98 -14.81
N LEU A 73 19.63 -14.03 -14.35
CA LEU A 73 19.93 -14.06 -12.93
C LEU A 73 19.45 -12.79 -12.21
N ILE A 74 19.76 -11.61 -12.77
CA ILE A 74 19.33 -10.31 -12.21
C ILE A 74 17.81 -10.22 -12.19
N GLN A 75 17.15 -10.62 -13.28
CA GLN A 75 15.68 -10.63 -13.37
C GLN A 75 15.04 -11.53 -12.31
N ASN A 76 15.49 -12.77 -12.20
CA ASN A 76 14.96 -13.70 -11.19
C ASN A 76 15.23 -13.20 -9.77
N ALA A 77 16.41 -12.66 -9.50
CA ALA A 77 16.74 -12.11 -8.18
C ALA A 77 15.83 -10.92 -7.83
N PHE A 78 15.63 -9.99 -8.77
CA PHE A 78 14.80 -8.82 -8.56
C PHE A 78 13.31 -9.20 -8.45
N ALA A 79 12.85 -10.19 -9.21
CA ALA A 79 11.50 -10.73 -9.11
C ALA A 79 11.28 -11.40 -7.76
N ALA A 80 12.23 -12.21 -7.29
CA ALA A 80 12.17 -12.83 -5.98
C ALA A 80 12.13 -11.79 -4.86
N ILE A 81 12.90 -10.71 -4.96
CA ILE A 81 12.87 -9.60 -4.00
C ILE A 81 11.49 -8.92 -3.97
N ILE A 82 10.90 -8.62 -5.13
CA ILE A 82 9.57 -8.00 -5.20
C ILE A 82 8.51 -8.91 -4.59
N ILE A 83 8.52 -10.21 -4.93
CA ILE A 83 7.58 -11.19 -4.37
C ILE A 83 7.76 -11.30 -2.85
N LEU A 84 9.00 -11.40 -2.37
CA LEU A 84 9.29 -11.47 -0.94
C LEU A 84 8.83 -10.20 -0.22
N PHE A 85 9.04 -9.03 -0.82
CA PHE A 85 8.57 -7.76 -0.29
C PHE A 85 7.04 -7.68 -0.25
N LEU A 86 6.36 -8.14 -1.30
CA LEU A 86 4.89 -8.21 -1.34
C LEU A 86 4.35 -9.12 -0.24
N LEU A 87 4.96 -10.29 -0.04
CA LEU A 87 4.60 -11.20 1.05
C LEU A 87 4.84 -10.56 2.41
N TYR A 88 6.02 -9.96 2.63
CA TYR A 88 6.37 -9.28 3.88
C TYR A 88 5.35 -8.19 4.25
N VAL A 89 5.03 -7.31 3.29
CA VAL A 89 4.01 -6.25 3.49
C VAL A 89 2.65 -6.87 3.78
N SER A 90 2.25 -7.90 3.04
CA SER A 90 0.96 -8.58 3.24
C SER A 90 0.87 -9.24 4.63
N PHE A 91 1.94 -9.89 5.09
CA PHE A 91 2.01 -10.48 6.43
C PHE A 91 1.91 -9.42 7.53
N PHE A 92 2.60 -8.28 7.36
CA PHE A 92 2.53 -7.18 8.31
C PHE A 92 1.14 -6.53 8.37
N ASP A 93 0.48 -6.37 7.22
CA ASP A 93 -0.88 -5.85 7.10
C ASP A 93 -1.91 -6.78 7.76
N ILE A 94 -1.73 -8.11 7.64
CA ILE A 94 -2.55 -9.12 8.33
C ILE A 94 -2.30 -9.12 9.84
N GLN A 95 -1.06 -8.91 10.29
CA GLN A 95 -0.74 -8.89 11.71
C GLN A 95 -1.31 -7.64 12.41
N ASP A 96 -1.30 -6.48 11.76
CA ASP A 96 -1.97 -5.27 12.27
C ASP A 96 -3.49 -5.44 12.34
N TRP A 97 -4.07 -6.32 11.51
CA TRP A 97 -5.48 -6.67 11.56
C TRP A 97 -5.88 -7.51 12.79
N PHE A 98 -4.95 -8.27 13.40
CA PHE A 98 -5.26 -8.89 14.68
C PHE A 98 -5.39 -7.79 15.72
N PRO A 99 -6.58 -7.55 16.30
CA PRO A 99 -6.80 -6.44 17.20
C PRO A 99 -5.86 -6.58 18.39
N ARG A 100 -4.74 -5.86 18.37
CA ARG A 100 -3.93 -5.61 19.56
C ARG A 100 -4.84 -4.79 20.44
N LYS A 101 -5.54 -5.49 21.34
CA LYS A 101 -6.31 -4.94 22.45
C LYS A 101 -5.37 -4.05 23.26
N LYS A 102 -5.22 -2.79 22.83
CA LYS A 102 -4.53 -1.76 23.59
C LYS A 102 -5.61 -1.12 24.44
N ASP A 103 -5.89 -1.80 25.55
CA ASP A 103 -6.58 -1.22 26.68
C ASP A 103 -5.72 -0.03 27.16
N LYS A 104 -6.04 1.18 26.69
CA LYS A 104 -5.67 2.41 27.37
C LYS A 104 -6.91 3.27 27.51
N HIS A 105 -7.67 2.93 28.55
CA HIS A 105 -8.47 3.91 29.27
C HIS A 105 -7.51 5.02 29.72
N ILE A 106 -7.38 6.07 28.92
CA ILE A 106 -6.84 7.32 29.41
C ILE A 106 -7.99 7.92 30.22
N GLU A 107 -8.01 7.55 31.50
CA GLU A 107 -8.85 8.18 32.51
C GLU A 107 -8.39 9.64 32.62
N ILE A 108 -9.03 10.52 31.85
CA ILE A 108 -8.87 11.96 32.04
C ILE A 108 -9.58 12.27 33.35
N LYS A 109 -8.81 12.22 34.43
CA LYS A 109 -9.22 12.72 35.74
C LYS A 109 -9.32 14.24 35.64
N PHE A 110 -10.43 14.72 35.07
CA PHE A 110 -10.88 16.09 35.25
C PHE A 110 -11.11 16.25 36.75
N SER A 111 -10.13 16.82 37.45
CA SER A 111 -10.39 17.39 38.76
C SER A 111 -11.39 18.51 38.52
N ALA A 112 -12.63 18.31 38.97
CA ALA A 112 -13.60 19.38 39.04
C ALA A 112 -12.96 20.53 39.82
N PRO A 113 -13.04 21.79 39.35
CA PRO A 113 -12.65 22.91 40.19
C PRO A 113 -13.53 22.85 41.43
N GLU A 114 -12.91 22.72 42.60
CA GLU A 114 -13.63 22.84 43.87
C GLU A 114 -14.45 24.13 43.81
N THR A 115 -15.76 23.99 43.96
CA THR A 115 -16.64 25.12 44.15
C THR A 115 -16.13 25.83 45.40
N PRO A 116 -15.69 27.10 45.34
CA PRO A 116 -15.45 27.83 46.57
C PRO A 116 -16.82 28.00 47.22
N THR A 117 -17.14 27.11 48.16
CA THR A 117 -18.11 27.34 49.22
C THR A 117 -17.57 28.48 50.06
N SER A 118 -17.63 29.69 49.52
CA SER A 118 -17.29 30.92 50.22
C SER A 118 -18.58 31.49 50.78
N SER A 119 -18.83 31.09 52.02
CA SER A 119 -19.40 31.91 53.09
C SER A 119 -19.59 33.40 52.78
N ALA A 120 -20.81 33.92 53.00
CA ALA A 120 -21.16 35.06 53.88
C ALA A 120 -22.47 35.75 53.40
N PRO A 121 -23.05 36.70 54.16
CA PRO A 121 -24.10 36.47 55.15
C PRO A 121 -25.43 37.16 54.79
N SER A 122 -26.47 36.83 55.56
CA SER A 122 -27.80 37.45 55.55
C SER A 122 -27.77 38.97 55.72
N PRO A 123 -28.70 39.68 55.08
CA PRO A 123 -29.46 40.74 55.74
C PRO A 123 -30.92 40.36 55.96
#